data_AF-A0A7X8XZE6-F1
#
_entry.id   AF-A0A7X8XZE6-F1
#
_cell.length_a   1.000
_cell.length_b   1.000
_cell.length_c   1.000
_cell.angle_alpha   90.00
_cell.angle_beta   90.00
_cell.angle_gamma   90.00
#
_symmetry.space_group_name_H-M   'P 1'
#
loop_
_entity.id
_entity.type
_entity.pdbx_description
1 polymer ?
#
loop_
_entity_poly.entity_id
_entity_poly.type
_entity_poly.pdbx_seq_one_letter_code
_entity_poly.pdbx_strand_id
1 'polypeptide(L)'
;MTKVIGMNTMEYIKLDIETLNSYLEEEISCEDGDFIYAAFYSEELIGFYLLGIHPNVATLTLCYLSDNTDFYKEIIANAVERCEAVGVNAIVARCDEEEYKNFNEIGFAFQGKYVESILEF
;
A
#
# COMPACT_ATOMS: atom_id res chain seq x y z
N MET A 1 -15.69 -0.23 8.40
CA MET A 1 -14.23 -0.39 8.32
C MET A 1 -13.58 0.97 8.43
N THR A 2 -12.58 1.12 9.31
CA THR A 2 -11.84 2.38 9.50
C THR A 2 -10.70 2.45 8.49
N LYS A 3 -10.54 3.56 7.77
CA LYS A 3 -9.45 3.75 6.79
C LYS A 3 -8.56 4.89 7.28
N VAL A 4 -7.31 4.59 7.57
CA VAL A 4 -6.35 5.56 8.12
C VAL A 4 -5.07 5.57 7.32
N ILE A 5 -4.47 6.75 7.18
CA ILE A 5 -3.20 6.91 6.48
C ILE A 5 -2.21 7.69 7.32
N GLY A 6 -0.99 7.17 7.39
CA GLY A 6 0.17 7.84 7.94
C GLY A 6 1.03 8.42 6.82
N MET A 7 1.45 9.67 6.94
CA MET A 7 2.39 10.25 5.97
C MET A 7 3.82 10.13 6.48
N ASN A 8 4.74 9.65 5.66
CA ASN A 8 6.15 9.60 6.02
C ASN A 8 6.84 10.94 5.74
N THR A 9 7.79 11.34 6.60
CA THR A 9 8.63 12.54 6.37
C THR A 9 10.03 12.22 5.84
N MET A 10 10.39 10.94 5.70
CA MET A 10 11.59 10.45 5.02
C MET A 10 11.20 9.63 3.80
N GLU A 11 12.16 9.36 2.90
CA GLU A 11 12.00 8.43 1.75
C GLU A 11 11.33 7.14 2.23
N TYR A 12 10.05 7.01 1.90
CA TYR A 12 9.33 5.77 2.02
C TYR A 12 9.93 4.81 0.98
N ILE A 13 10.10 3.53 1.34
CA ILE A 13 10.41 2.51 0.34
C ILE A 13 9.16 2.39 -0.53
N LYS A 14 9.09 3.21 -1.58
CA LYS A 14 8.18 3.00 -2.68
C LYS A 14 8.55 1.63 -3.22
N LEU A 15 7.59 0.71 -3.23
CA LEU A 15 7.79 -0.54 -3.94
C LEU A 15 8.15 -0.16 -5.39
N ASP A 16 9.32 -0.56 -5.84
CA ASP A 16 9.72 -0.51 -7.24
C ASP A 16 9.80 -1.94 -7.79
N ILE A 17 10.05 -2.07 -9.09
CA ILE A 17 10.13 -3.38 -9.74
C ILE A 17 11.29 -4.19 -9.14
N GLU A 18 12.38 -3.55 -8.72
CA GLU A 18 13.54 -4.22 -8.12
C GLU A 18 13.19 -4.80 -6.74
N THR A 19 12.48 -4.05 -5.90
CA THR A 19 11.96 -4.49 -4.59
C THR A 19 10.88 -5.57 -4.74
N LEU A 20 10.02 -5.47 -5.77
CA LEU A 20 9.09 -6.55 -6.08
C LEU A 20 9.84 -7.82 -6.48
N ASN A 21 10.82 -7.70 -7.38
CA ASN A 21 11.62 -8.85 -7.79
C ASN A 21 12.39 -9.42 -6.61
N SER A 22 12.88 -8.61 -5.67
CA SER A 22 13.49 -9.15 -4.45
C SER A 22 12.47 -9.87 -3.57
N TYR A 23 11.22 -9.42 -3.46
CA TYR A 23 10.17 -10.21 -2.78
C TYR A 23 9.81 -11.51 -3.50
N LEU A 24 10.00 -11.59 -4.82
CA LEU A 24 9.74 -12.78 -5.63
C LEU A 24 10.94 -13.74 -5.69
N GLU A 25 12.16 -13.21 -5.65
CA GLU A 25 13.43 -13.92 -5.81
C GLU A 25 14.08 -14.27 -4.47
N GLU A 26 13.98 -13.41 -3.47
CA GLU A 26 14.44 -13.69 -2.12
C GLU A 26 13.34 -14.39 -1.34
N GLU A 27 13.71 -15.44 -0.61
CA GLU A 27 12.94 -16.02 0.49
C GLU A 27 12.78 -15.02 1.67
N ILE A 28 12.55 -13.72 1.41
CA ILE A 28 11.98 -12.82 2.41
C ILE A 28 10.59 -13.38 2.65
N SER A 29 10.43 -14.15 3.73
CA SER A 29 9.13 -14.69 4.07
C SER A 29 8.19 -13.50 4.24
N CYS A 30 7.31 -13.29 3.26
CA CYS A 30 5.99 -12.75 3.52
C CYS A 30 5.53 -13.37 4.83
N GLU A 31 5.24 -12.55 5.84
CA GLU A 31 4.72 -13.09 7.11
C GLU A 31 3.46 -13.90 6.79
N ASP A 32 3.11 -14.89 7.61
CA ASP A 32 1.85 -15.61 7.46
C ASP A 32 0.68 -14.59 7.48
N GLY A 33 0.14 -14.25 6.31
CA GLY A 33 -0.87 -13.18 6.15
C GLY A 33 -0.52 -12.08 5.15
N ASP A 34 0.68 -12.09 4.54
CA ASP A 34 1.04 -11.14 3.50
C ASP A 34 0.63 -11.64 2.10
N PHE A 35 0.07 -10.75 1.29
CA PHE A 35 -0.41 -11.05 -0.06
C PHE A 35 0.04 -9.98 -1.06
N ILE A 36 0.55 -10.42 -2.21
CA ILE A 36 0.92 -9.52 -3.31
C ILE A 36 -0.10 -9.65 -4.43
N TYR A 37 -0.61 -8.51 -4.90
CA TYR A 37 -1.57 -8.43 -5.99
C TYR A 37 -1.06 -7.51 -7.11
N ALA A 38 -1.21 -7.97 -8.35
CA ALA A 38 -0.99 -7.15 -9.53
C ALA A 38 -2.31 -6.50 -9.98
N ALA A 39 -2.24 -5.23 -10.38
CA ALA A 39 -3.37 -4.47 -10.89
C ALA A 39 -3.22 -4.25 -12.40
N PHE A 40 -4.27 -4.60 -13.15
CA PHE A 40 -4.30 -4.51 -14.61
C PHE A 40 -5.40 -3.58 -15.07
N TYR A 41 -5.11 -2.75 -16.07
CA TYR A 41 -6.11 -2.01 -16.83
C TYR A 41 -6.15 -2.57 -18.26
N SER A 42 -7.28 -3.17 -18.62
CA SER A 42 -7.40 -3.99 -19.84
C SER A 42 -6.38 -5.14 -19.86
N GLU A 43 -5.21 -4.94 -20.47
CA GLU A 43 -4.12 -5.92 -20.58
C GLU A 43 -2.77 -5.35 -20.11
N GLU A 44 -2.74 -4.09 -19.66
CA GLU A 44 -1.54 -3.42 -19.19
C GLU A 44 -1.41 -3.53 -17.67
N LEU A 45 -0.23 -3.90 -17.18
CA LEU A 45 0.10 -3.87 -15.76
C LEU A 45 0.32 -2.42 -15.34
N ILE A 46 -0.60 -1.88 -14.55
CA ILE A 46 -0.58 -0.47 -14.11
C ILE A 46 0.08 -0.27 -12.75
N GLY A 47 0.22 -1.35 -11.98
CA GLY A 47 0.81 -1.32 -10.65
C GLY A 47 0.64 -2.64 -9.91
N PHE A 48 1.08 -2.65 -8.66
CA PHE A 48 0.89 -3.77 -7.75
C PHE A 48 0.82 -3.27 -6.31
N TYR A 49 0.33 -4.11 -5.42
CA TYR A 49 0.21 -3.77 -4.01
C TYR A 49 0.45 -4.98 -3.12
N LEU A 50 0.99 -4.71 -1.94
CA LEU A 50 1.17 -5.67 -0.87
C LEU A 50 0.15 -5.38 0.23
N LEU A 51 -0.55 -6.44 0.66
CA LEU A 51 -1.45 -6.43 1.82
C LEU A 51 -0.85 -7.27 2.93
N GLY A 52 -0.50 -6.65 4.04
CA GLY A 52 -0.16 -7.38 5.26
C GLY A 52 -1.37 -7.52 6.16
N ILE A 53 -1.88 -8.75 6.30
CA ILE A 53 -3.09 -9.03 7.09
C ILE A 53 -2.69 -9.44 8.51
N HIS A 54 -2.96 -8.55 9.46
CA HIS A 54 -2.83 -8.80 10.89
C HIS A 54 -4.21 -8.95 11.56
N PRO A 55 -4.29 -9.46 12.80
CA PRO A 55 -5.57 -9.54 13.52
C PRO A 55 -6.28 -8.18 13.59
N ASN A 56 -7.40 -8.06 12.86
CA ASN A 56 -8.25 -6.88 12.73
C ASN A 56 -7.70 -5.70 11.91
N VAL A 57 -6.48 -5.75 11.37
CA VAL A 57 -5.86 -4.64 10.64
C VAL A 57 -5.17 -5.15 9.37
N ALA A 58 -5.40 -4.48 8.25
CA ALA A 58 -4.58 -4.64 7.05
C ALA A 58 -3.62 -3.47 6.90
N THR A 59 -2.36 -3.76 6.59
CA THR A 59 -1.39 -2.78 6.10
C THR A 59 -1.39 -2.79 4.58
N LEU A 60 -1.28 -1.62 3.97
CA LEU A 60 -1.29 -1.43 2.52
C LEU A 60 -0.02 -0.70 2.07
N THR A 61 0.71 -1.33 1.15
CA THR A 61 1.88 -0.76 0.48
C THR A 61 1.67 -0.83 -1.03
N LEU A 62 1.88 0.29 -1.74
CA LEU A 62 1.52 0.45 -3.16
C LEU A 62 2.75 0.67 -4.05
N CYS A 63 2.68 0.14 -5.26
CA CYS A 63 3.54 0.50 -6.38
C CYS A 63 2.69 0.91 -7.59
N TYR A 64 3.06 2.05 -8.17
CA TYR A 64 2.50 2.53 -9.42
C TYR A 64 3.54 2.39 -10.53
N LEU A 65 3.18 1.74 -11.63
CA LEU A 65 4.04 1.60 -12.82
C LEU A 65 3.67 2.60 -13.93
N SER A 66 2.46 3.14 -13.88
CA SER A 66 2.01 4.20 -14.78
C SER A 66 2.20 5.57 -14.12
N ASP A 67 2.33 6.64 -14.90
CA ASP A 67 2.24 8.03 -14.41
C ASP A 67 0.79 8.54 -14.42
N ASN A 68 -0.17 7.75 -14.88
CA ASN A 68 -1.57 8.13 -14.93
C ASN A 68 -2.20 8.06 -13.53
N THR A 69 -2.44 9.22 -12.93
CA THR A 69 -3.04 9.34 -11.60
C THR A 69 -4.43 8.73 -11.47
N ASP A 70 -5.17 8.56 -12.57
CA ASP A 70 -6.47 7.89 -12.53
C ASP A 70 -6.31 6.40 -12.18
N PHE A 71 -5.24 5.75 -12.64
CA PHE A 71 -4.93 4.37 -12.28
C PHE A 71 -4.54 4.21 -10.81
N TYR A 72 -4.03 5.26 -10.17
CA TYR A 72 -3.65 5.19 -8.75
C TYR A 72 -4.89 4.94 -7.89
N LYS A 73 -5.98 5.61 -8.24
CA LYS A 73 -7.27 5.47 -7.56
C LYS A 73 -7.86 4.08 -7.76
N GLU A 74 -7.73 3.53 -8.97
CA GLU A 74 -8.18 2.17 -9.27
C GLU A 74 -7.41 1.14 -8.43
N ILE A 75 -6.09 1.29 -8.31
CA ILE A 75 -5.24 0.40 -7.51
C ILE A 75 -5.63 0.47 -6.03
N ILE A 76 -5.75 1.68 -5.47
CA ILE A 76 -6.17 1.87 -4.07
C ILE A 76 -7.57 1.28 -3.83
N ALA A 77 -8.52 1.53 -4.72
CA ALA A 77 -9.88 1.01 -4.60
C ALA A 77 -9.90 -0.53 -4.65
N ASN A 78 -9.11 -1.14 -5.55
CA ASN A 78 -8.99 -2.59 -5.62
C ASN A 78 -8.40 -3.19 -4.34
N ALA A 79 -7.35 -2.57 -3.79
CA ALA A 79 -6.76 -3.00 -2.52
C ALA A 79 -7.75 -2.91 -1.34
N VAL A 80 -8.54 -1.83 -1.28
CA VAL A 80 -9.60 -1.68 -0.28
C VAL A 80 -10.65 -2.78 -0.39
N GLU A 81 -11.09 -3.12 -1.60
CA GLU A 81 -12.05 -4.21 -1.83
C GLU A 81 -11.52 -5.55 -1.31
N ARG A 82 -10.22 -5.83 -1.51
CA ARG A 82 -9.58 -7.04 -0.96
C ARG A 82 -9.58 -7.05 0.58
N CYS A 83 -9.20 -5.94 1.21
CA CYS A 83 -9.27 -5.80 2.66
C CYS A 83 -10.70 -5.98 3.19
N GLU A 84 -11.70 -5.45 2.49
CA GLU A 84 -13.12 -5.62 2.81
C GLU A 84 -13.57 -7.08 2.73
N ALA A 85 -13.13 -7.82 1.71
CA ALA A 85 -13.43 -9.24 1.55
C ALA A 85 -12.82 -10.12 2.67
N VAL A 86 -11.65 -9.75 3.18
CA VAL A 86 -10.98 -10.44 4.31
C VAL A 86 -11.65 -10.13 5.64
N GLY A 87 -12.41 -9.04 5.74
CA GLY A 87 -13.17 -8.68 6.94
C GLY A 87 -12.33 -8.02 8.04
N VAL A 88 -11.25 -7.32 7.67
CA VAL A 88 -10.45 -6.54 8.63
C VAL A 88 -11.25 -5.34 9.16
N ASN A 89 -10.96 -4.87 10.38
CA ASN A 89 -11.67 -3.72 10.95
C ASN A 89 -11.07 -2.39 10.52
N ALA A 90 -9.76 -2.37 10.22
CA ALA A 90 -9.04 -1.19 9.80
C ALA A 90 -8.06 -1.45 8.64
N ILE A 91 -7.87 -0.44 7.80
CA ILE A 91 -6.82 -0.40 6.77
C ILE A 91 -5.87 0.75 7.11
N VAL A 92 -4.58 0.45 7.19
CA VAL A 92 -3.50 1.40 7.41
C VAL A 92 -2.65 1.48 6.16
N ALA A 93 -2.55 2.65 5.56
CA ALA A 93 -1.63 2.90 4.45
C ALA A 93 -0.53 3.88 4.88
N ARG A 94 0.58 3.86 4.14
CA ARG A 94 1.62 4.88 4.20
C ARG A 94 1.80 5.48 2.81
N CYS A 95 1.99 6.79 2.73
CA CYS A 95 2.18 7.48 1.46
C CYS A 95 2.98 8.78 1.64
N ASP A 96 3.40 9.35 0.51
CA ASP A 96 3.90 10.73 0.47
C ASP A 96 2.76 11.78 0.40
N GLU A 97 3.13 13.06 0.31
CA GLU A 97 2.16 14.16 0.27
C GLU A 97 1.41 14.27 -1.06
N GLU A 98 2.01 13.83 -2.16
CA GLU A 98 1.37 13.86 -3.48
C GLU A 98 0.32 12.74 -3.59
N GLU A 99 0.64 11.57 -3.06
CA GLU A 99 -0.21 10.38 -3.03
C GLU A 99 -1.39 10.53 -2.05
N TYR A 100 -1.22 11.28 -0.96
CA TYR A 100 -2.26 11.47 0.07
C TYR A 100 -3.59 11.94 -0.53
N LYS A 101 -3.54 12.79 -1.57
CA LYS A 101 -4.75 13.26 -2.26
C LYS A 101 -5.58 12.10 -2.81
N ASN A 102 -4.95 11.10 -3.41
CA ASN A 102 -5.64 9.94 -3.99
C ASN A 102 -6.29 9.07 -2.91
N PHE A 103 -5.60 8.87 -1.79
CA PHE A 103 -6.15 8.15 -0.64
C PHE A 103 -7.32 8.88 0.02
N ASN A 104 -7.21 10.20 0.19
CA ASN A 104 -8.27 11.02 0.79
C ASN A 104 -9.55 10.99 -0.05
N GLU A 105 -9.44 11.01 -1.38
CA GLU A 105 -10.60 10.88 -2.28
C GLU A 105 -11.32 9.52 -2.14
N ILE A 106 -10.64 8.48 -1.65
CA ILE A 106 -11.18 7.13 -1.42
C ILE A 106 -11.65 6.94 0.05
N GLY A 107 -11.57 8.02 0.85
CA GLY A 107 -12.09 8.07 2.20
C GLY A 107 -11.10 7.65 3.28
N PHE A 108 -9.80 7.62 3.00
CA PHE A 108 -8.79 7.51 4.04
C PHE A 108 -8.70 8.82 4.83
N ALA A 109 -8.77 8.72 6.15
CA ALA A 109 -8.55 9.85 7.03
C ALA A 109 -7.07 9.93 7.44
N PHE A 110 -6.50 11.13 7.36
CA PHE A 110 -5.16 11.39 7.89
C PHE A 110 -5.12 11.13 9.40
N GLN A 111 -4.13 10.34 9.84
CA GLN A 111 -3.98 9.98 11.25
C GLN A 111 -2.70 10.53 11.90
N GLY A 112 -1.67 10.83 11.12
CA GLY A 112 -0.43 11.40 11.65
C GLY A 112 0.73 11.36 10.66
N LYS A 113 1.81 12.07 11.00
CA LYS A 113 3.11 11.92 10.33
C LYS A 113 3.96 10.93 11.10
N TYR A 114 4.52 9.93 10.42
CA TYR A 114 5.50 9.02 11.00
C TYR A 114 6.90 9.58 10.76
N VAL A 115 7.60 9.86 11.86
CA VAL A 115 9.03 10.15 11.86
C VAL A 115 9.69 8.90 12.43
N GLU A 116 10.25 8.04 11.58
CA GLU A 116 11.17 7.02 12.10
C GLU A 116 12.38 7.77 12.65
N SER A 117 12.46 7.90 13.97
CA SER A 117 13.72 8.23 14.61
C SER A 117 14.68 7.09 14.29
N ILE A 118 15.77 7.40 13.58
CA ILE A 118 16.88 6.48 13.35
C ILE A 118 17.19 5.81 14.69
N LEU A 119 16.91 4.51 14.80
CA LEU A 119 17.49 3.70 15.87
C LEU A 119 18.96 3.56 15.51
N GLU A 120 19.77 4.52 15.94
CA GLU A 120 21.21 4.34 16.00
C GLU A 120 21.49 3.16 16.95
N PHE A 121 21.96 2.04 16.40
CA PHE A 121 22.52 0.91 17.16
C PHE A 121 23.96 1.21 17.57
#